data_AF-A0A239PXI3-F1
#
_entry.id   AF-A0A239PXI3-F1
#
_cell.length_a   1.000
_cell.length_b   1.000
_cell.length_c   1.000
_cell.angle_alpha   90.00
_cell.angle_beta   90.00
_cell.angle_gamma   90.00
#
_symmetry.space_group_name_H-M   'P 1'
#
loop_
_entity.id
_entity.type
_entity.pdbx_description
1 polymer ?
#
loop_
_entity_poly.entity_id
_entity_poly.type
_entity_poly.pdbx_seq_one_letter_code
_entity_poly.pdbx_strand_id
1 'polypeptide(L)'
;MQELESLEALSNDDKACEMAAYHKAKRRYLGVGNGRIDELVAQWRAARDLPDRIALAAQLWDSDIHEARIAAAKLLTQARMRPDEEVWQLITSWVPQFDGCAVADAAMIAGQKRVIAAPQRLVEVAPWLQQDNIWVRRAALTITLPWAKMNNPKPHEIEQRELVLGWAAGLVEDRNWFIQKAIAGWLRDLSKRDASRVSGFLQQYGDRMKPFARREAARLIQDL
;
A
#
# COMPACT_ATOMS: atom_id res chain seq x y z
N MET A 1 -20.79 -6.07 16.66
CA MET A 1 -20.38 -4.66 16.50
C MET A 1 -21.17 -4.14 15.31
N GLN A 2 -21.86 -3.01 15.46
CA GLN A 2 -22.80 -2.49 14.47
C GLN A 2 -22.20 -2.34 13.07
N GLU A 3 -20.92 -1.96 12.96
CA GLU A 3 -20.21 -1.81 11.68
C GLU A 3 -19.97 -3.13 10.96
N LEU A 4 -19.69 -4.21 11.70
CA LEU A 4 -19.59 -5.55 11.11
C LEU A 4 -20.96 -6.03 10.63
N GLU A 5 -22.00 -5.83 11.44
CA GLU A 5 -23.38 -6.17 11.05
C GLU A 5 -23.79 -5.39 9.79
N SER A 6 -23.38 -4.13 9.67
CA SER A 6 -23.62 -3.30 8.47
C SER A 6 -22.90 -3.83 7.23
N LEU A 7 -21.68 -4.37 7.38
CA LEU A 7 -20.97 -5.02 6.28
C LEU A 7 -21.61 -6.37 5.92
N GLU A 8 -21.97 -7.17 6.92
CA GLU A 8 -22.61 -8.47 6.75
C GLU A 8 -23.99 -8.34 6.09
N ALA A 9 -24.76 -7.30 6.42
CA ALA A 9 -26.03 -7.02 5.76
C ALA A 9 -25.91 -6.75 4.25
N LEU A 10 -24.70 -6.45 3.76
CA LEU A 10 -24.40 -6.24 2.34
C LEU A 10 -23.78 -7.48 1.68
N SER A 11 -23.70 -8.61 2.38
CA SER A 11 -23.01 -9.80 1.87
C SER A 11 -23.62 -10.31 0.57
N ASN A 12 -22.77 -10.82 -0.29
CA ASN A 12 -23.12 -11.49 -1.53
C ASN A 12 -22.25 -12.75 -1.67
N ASP A 13 -22.87 -13.92 -1.52
CA ASP A 13 -22.17 -15.20 -1.44
C ASP A 13 -21.47 -15.57 -2.75
N ASP A 14 -22.08 -15.27 -3.90
CA ASP A 14 -21.48 -15.52 -5.22
C ASP A 14 -20.18 -14.72 -5.36
N LYS A 15 -20.23 -13.42 -5.06
CA LYS A 15 -19.04 -12.55 -5.07
C LYS A 15 -18.03 -12.94 -4.00
N ALA A 16 -18.48 -13.37 -2.82
CA ALA A 16 -17.59 -13.85 -1.77
C ALA A 16 -16.76 -15.05 -2.26
N CYS A 17 -17.39 -15.99 -2.97
CA CYS A 17 -16.70 -17.13 -3.58
C CYS A 17 -15.67 -16.69 -4.63
N GLU A 18 -16.06 -15.77 -5.53
CA GLU A 18 -15.16 -15.20 -6.53
C GLU A 18 -13.95 -14.50 -5.89
N MET A 19 -14.19 -13.68 -4.86
CA MET A 19 -13.15 -12.95 -4.14
C MET A 19 -12.22 -13.88 -3.39
N ALA A 20 -12.74 -14.94 -2.76
CA ALA A 20 -11.91 -15.96 -2.10
C ALA A 20 -10.99 -16.66 -3.11
N ALA A 21 -11.51 -17.05 -4.27
CA ALA A 21 -10.73 -17.69 -5.34
C ALA A 21 -9.66 -16.74 -5.93
N TYR A 22 -9.99 -15.44 -6.04
CA TYR A 22 -9.07 -14.43 -6.57
C TYR A 22 -7.94 -14.08 -5.59
N HIS A 23 -8.28 -13.81 -4.33
CA HIS A 23 -7.33 -13.30 -3.34
C HIS A 23 -6.46 -14.40 -2.70
N LYS A 24 -6.96 -15.63 -2.63
CA LYS A 24 -6.22 -16.82 -2.16
C LYS A 24 -5.66 -16.73 -0.73
N ALA A 25 -6.17 -15.80 0.08
CA ALA A 25 -5.91 -15.75 1.51
C ALA A 25 -7.05 -16.50 2.23
N LYS A 26 -6.69 -17.38 3.18
CA LYS A 26 -7.69 -18.17 3.92
C LYS A 26 -8.34 -17.28 4.99
N ARG A 27 -9.42 -16.60 4.62
CA ARG A 27 -10.24 -15.76 5.51
C ARG A 27 -11.69 -15.71 5.06
N ARG A 28 -12.55 -15.08 5.85
CA ARG A 28 -13.95 -14.83 5.48
C ARG A 28 -14.04 -13.66 4.49
N TYR A 29 -14.87 -13.83 3.47
CA TYR A 29 -15.19 -12.82 2.47
C TYR A 29 -16.70 -12.57 2.51
N LEU A 30 -17.10 -11.31 2.35
CA LEU A 30 -18.51 -10.91 2.31
C LEU A 30 -18.98 -10.64 0.88
N GLY A 31 -18.08 -10.47 -0.10
CA GLY A 31 -18.47 -10.13 -1.48
C GLY A 31 -18.88 -8.66 -1.65
N VAL A 32 -18.49 -7.79 -0.71
CA VAL A 32 -18.89 -6.37 -0.70
C VAL A 32 -17.92 -5.55 -1.55
N GLY A 33 -18.46 -4.85 -2.55
CA GLY A 33 -17.67 -4.02 -3.45
C GLY A 33 -17.10 -2.76 -2.76
N ASN A 34 -15.94 -2.30 -3.23
CA ASN A 34 -15.23 -1.14 -2.66
C ASN A 34 -16.08 0.12 -2.51
N GLY A 35 -16.97 0.41 -3.46
CA GLY A 35 -17.85 1.60 -3.39
C GLY A 35 -18.81 1.58 -2.21
N ARG A 36 -19.38 0.41 -1.87
CA ARG A 36 -20.22 0.26 -0.68
C ARG A 36 -19.42 0.40 0.61
N ILE A 37 -18.19 -0.12 0.62
CA ILE A 37 -17.27 0.07 1.74
C ILE A 37 -16.96 1.56 1.91
N ASP A 38 -16.74 2.30 0.81
CA ASP A 38 -16.46 3.73 0.85
C ASP A 38 -17.65 4.54 1.42
N GLU A 39 -18.89 4.18 1.07
CA GLU A 39 -20.11 4.77 1.63
C GLU A 39 -20.19 4.57 3.15
N LEU A 40 -20.03 3.32 3.62
CA LEU A 40 -20.04 2.99 5.05
C LEU A 40 -18.93 3.71 5.82
N VAL A 41 -17.70 3.65 5.31
CA VAL A 41 -16.54 4.32 5.92
C VAL A 41 -16.71 5.83 5.97
N ALA A 42 -17.35 6.45 4.96
CA ALA A 42 -17.66 7.87 5.02
C ALA A 42 -18.61 8.21 6.18
N GLN A 43 -19.67 7.42 6.37
CA GLN A 43 -20.63 7.59 7.47
C GLN A 43 -19.94 7.39 8.83
N TRP A 44 -19.19 6.30 9.00
CA TRP A 44 -18.51 6.01 10.27
C TRP A 44 -17.48 7.05 10.66
N ARG A 45 -16.78 7.66 9.67
CA ARG A 45 -15.85 8.76 9.93
C ARG A 45 -16.56 10.04 10.31
N ALA A 46 -17.71 10.35 9.71
CA ALA A 46 -18.47 11.55 10.04
C ALA A 46 -19.04 11.50 11.46
N ALA A 47 -19.34 10.30 11.96
CA ALA A 47 -19.92 10.08 13.28
C ALA A 47 -18.87 9.98 14.42
N ARG A 48 -17.57 10.05 14.12
CA ARG A 48 -16.49 9.74 15.09
C ARG A 48 -15.33 10.71 15.03
N ASP A 49 -14.73 10.96 16.18
CA ASP A 49 -13.46 11.64 16.27
C ASP A 49 -12.29 10.70 15.90
N LEU A 50 -11.04 11.14 16.09
CA LEU A 50 -9.88 10.32 15.72
C LEU A 50 -9.69 9.09 16.63
N PRO A 51 -9.67 9.21 17.97
CA PRO A 51 -9.57 8.05 18.86
C PRO A 51 -10.61 6.96 18.56
N ASP A 52 -11.88 7.32 18.41
CA ASP A 52 -12.93 6.33 18.14
C ASP A 52 -12.78 5.67 16.76
N ARG A 53 -12.24 6.40 15.77
CA ARG A 53 -11.90 5.82 14.46
C ARG A 53 -10.75 4.82 14.53
N ILE A 54 -9.73 5.09 15.35
CA ILE A 54 -8.59 4.18 15.56
C ILE A 54 -9.10 2.90 16.23
N ALA A 55 -9.91 3.03 17.29
CA ALA A 55 -10.51 1.90 17.98
C ALA A 55 -11.38 1.05 17.05
N LEU A 56 -12.22 1.68 16.22
CA LEU A 56 -13.03 0.98 15.23
C LEU A 56 -12.17 0.29 14.17
N ALA A 57 -11.12 0.95 13.67
CA ALA A 57 -10.21 0.35 12.69
C ALA A 57 -9.50 -0.89 13.24
N ALA A 58 -9.08 -0.86 14.50
CA ALA A 58 -8.50 -2.02 15.18
C ALA A 58 -9.50 -3.19 15.25
N GLN A 59 -10.74 -2.93 15.73
CA GLN A 59 -11.77 -3.97 15.83
C GLN A 59 -12.15 -4.58 14.48
N LEU A 60 -12.28 -3.74 13.43
CA LEU A 60 -12.54 -4.21 12.08
C LEU A 60 -11.39 -5.06 11.53
N TRP A 61 -10.14 -4.68 11.82
CA TRP A 61 -8.97 -5.44 11.39
C TRP A 61 -8.91 -6.82 12.05
N ASP A 62 -9.15 -6.87 13.37
CA ASP A 62 -9.08 -8.07 14.20
C ASP A 62 -10.19 -9.08 13.89
N SER A 63 -11.28 -8.65 13.24
CA SER A 63 -12.33 -9.55 12.77
C SER A 63 -11.86 -10.57 11.71
N ASP A 64 -10.71 -10.31 11.07
CA ASP A 64 -10.16 -11.07 9.92
C ASP A 64 -11.19 -11.35 8.79
N ILE A 65 -12.15 -10.45 8.62
CA ILE A 65 -13.01 -10.41 7.44
C ILE A 65 -12.36 -9.52 6.40
N HIS A 66 -12.29 -9.97 5.14
CA HIS A 66 -11.55 -9.27 4.09
C HIS A 66 -12.00 -7.81 3.94
N GLU A 67 -13.29 -7.59 3.77
CA GLU A 67 -13.87 -6.27 3.56
C GLU A 67 -13.80 -5.40 4.84
N ALA A 68 -13.83 -6.02 6.02
CA ALA A 68 -13.60 -5.31 7.27
C ALA A 68 -12.16 -4.79 7.38
N ARG A 69 -11.15 -5.59 6.98
CA ARG A 69 -9.74 -5.12 6.89
C ARG A 69 -9.55 -4.01 5.87
N ILE A 70 -10.23 -4.07 4.73
CA ILE A 70 -10.25 -2.97 3.76
C ILE A 70 -10.88 -1.72 4.37
N ALA A 71 -12.01 -1.85 5.05
CA ALA A 71 -12.70 -0.74 5.71
C ALA A 71 -11.85 -0.12 6.84
N ALA A 72 -11.19 -0.96 7.65
CA ALA A 72 -10.25 -0.56 8.70
C ALA A 72 -9.16 0.36 8.15
N ALA A 73 -8.50 -0.04 7.06
CA ALA A 73 -7.50 0.78 6.42
C ALA A 73 -8.08 2.10 5.87
N LYS A 74 -9.26 2.04 5.24
CA LYS A 74 -9.93 3.21 4.65
C LYS A 74 -10.34 4.27 5.68
N LEU A 75 -10.63 3.88 6.93
CA LEU A 75 -10.89 4.80 8.04
C LEU A 75 -9.72 5.77 8.31
N LEU A 76 -8.49 5.39 7.94
CA LEU A 76 -7.24 6.07 8.29
C LEU A 76 -6.57 6.82 7.10
N THR A 77 -7.29 6.99 6.00
CA THR A 77 -6.74 7.52 4.73
C THR A 77 -6.70 9.04 4.60
N GLN A 78 -7.26 9.80 5.55
CA GLN A 78 -7.26 11.27 5.47
C GLN A 78 -5.86 11.85 5.68
N ALA A 79 -5.39 12.68 4.75
CA ALA A 79 -4.05 13.29 4.83
C ALA A 79 -3.86 14.17 6.07
N ARG A 80 -4.89 14.92 6.45
CA ARG A 80 -4.89 15.77 7.65
C ARG A 80 -5.36 14.96 8.85
N MET A 81 -4.41 14.55 9.68
CA MET A 81 -4.63 13.78 10.90
C MET A 81 -3.46 14.09 11.81
N ARG A 82 -3.71 14.79 12.93
CA ARG A 82 -2.68 15.18 13.91
C ARG A 82 -3.30 15.19 15.32
N PRO A 83 -2.64 14.61 16.34
CA PRO A 83 -1.46 13.73 16.22
C PRO A 83 -1.82 12.45 15.43
N ASP A 84 -0.84 11.84 14.74
CA ASP A 84 -1.05 10.61 13.96
C ASP A 84 -0.20 9.43 14.44
N GLU A 85 0.34 9.53 15.66
CA GLU A 85 1.26 8.53 16.19
C GLU A 85 0.55 7.19 16.47
N GLU A 86 -0.60 7.22 17.13
CA GLU A 86 -1.43 6.00 17.34
C GLU A 86 -1.89 5.38 16.02
N VAL A 87 -2.14 6.21 15.01
CA VAL A 87 -2.51 5.77 13.66
C VAL A 87 -1.36 5.05 12.99
N TRP A 88 -0.14 5.61 13.12
CA TRP A 88 1.08 4.99 12.63
C TRP A 88 1.31 3.64 13.30
N GLN A 89 1.27 3.59 14.63
CA GLN A 89 1.44 2.36 15.42
C GLN A 89 0.42 1.29 15.04
N LEU A 90 -0.85 1.67 14.86
CA LEU A 90 -1.88 0.73 14.43
C LEU A 90 -1.58 0.18 13.03
N ILE A 91 -1.27 1.04 12.05
CA ILE A 91 -0.96 0.61 10.68
C ILE A 91 0.27 -0.31 10.64
N THR A 92 1.32 -0.01 11.40
CA THR A 92 2.54 -0.84 11.42
C THR A 92 2.32 -2.17 12.15
N SER A 93 1.43 -2.24 13.14
CA SER A 93 1.04 -3.50 13.80
C SER A 93 0.38 -4.51 12.84
N TRP A 94 -0.19 -4.03 11.75
CA TRP A 94 -0.83 -4.87 10.72
C TRP A 94 0.16 -5.50 9.75
N VAL A 95 1.35 -4.91 9.58
CA VAL A 95 2.32 -5.30 8.56
C VAL A 95 2.74 -6.78 8.66
N PRO A 96 3.07 -7.33 9.85
CA PRO A 96 3.39 -8.75 9.97
C PRO A 96 2.25 -9.70 9.55
N GLN A 97 1.02 -9.21 9.51
CA GLN A 97 -0.19 -9.98 9.20
C GLN A 97 -0.56 -9.95 7.72
N PHE A 98 0.21 -9.28 6.86
CA PHE A 98 -0.10 -9.19 5.44
C PHE A 98 0.04 -10.55 4.73
N ASP A 99 -1.04 -10.96 4.09
CA ASP A 99 -1.15 -12.24 3.37
C ASP A 99 -1.71 -12.07 1.95
N GLY A 100 -1.91 -10.83 1.51
CA GLY A 100 -2.47 -10.54 0.20
C GLY A 100 -2.31 -9.09 -0.21
N CYS A 101 -2.18 -8.90 -1.52
CA CYS A 101 -2.02 -7.61 -2.18
C CYS A 101 -3.09 -6.58 -1.77
N ALA A 102 -4.37 -6.94 -1.76
CA ALA A 102 -5.45 -5.98 -1.58
C ALA A 102 -5.47 -5.35 -0.19
N VAL A 103 -5.32 -6.17 0.85
CA VAL A 103 -5.29 -5.72 2.24
C VAL A 103 -4.01 -4.93 2.52
N ALA A 104 -2.85 -5.43 2.06
CA ALA A 104 -1.59 -4.72 2.20
C ALA A 104 -1.61 -3.35 1.50
N ASP A 105 -2.06 -3.28 0.25
CA ASP A 105 -2.13 -2.03 -0.51
C ASP A 105 -3.12 -1.03 0.14
N ALA A 106 -4.26 -1.51 0.65
CA ALA A 106 -5.23 -0.66 1.36
C ALA A 106 -4.60 -0.04 2.62
N ALA A 107 -3.94 -0.84 3.46
CA ALA A 107 -3.21 -0.36 4.63
C ALA A 107 -2.09 0.62 4.24
N MET A 108 -1.36 0.34 3.16
CA MET A 108 -0.29 1.23 2.70
C MET A 108 -0.81 2.55 2.14
N ILE A 109 -2.03 2.65 1.60
CA ILE A 109 -2.60 3.96 1.23
C ILE A 109 -2.79 4.85 2.47
N ALA A 110 -3.16 4.27 3.62
CA ALA A 110 -3.20 5.01 4.88
C ALA A 110 -1.78 5.35 5.38
N GLY A 111 -0.85 4.39 5.30
CA GLY A 111 0.56 4.55 5.65
C GLY A 111 1.28 5.63 4.84
N GLN A 112 0.98 5.75 3.54
CA GLN A 112 1.50 6.78 2.63
C GLN A 112 1.29 8.19 3.19
N LYS A 113 0.13 8.45 3.81
CA LYS A 113 -0.16 9.76 4.40
C LYS A 113 0.72 10.03 5.63
N ARG A 114 1.03 8.99 6.41
CA ARG A 114 1.86 9.06 7.62
C ARG A 114 3.31 9.33 7.30
N VAL A 115 3.86 8.62 6.31
CA VAL A 115 5.27 8.80 5.91
C VAL A 115 5.50 10.10 5.13
N ILE A 116 4.48 10.64 4.44
CA ILE A 116 4.55 11.99 3.89
C ILE A 116 4.52 13.06 4.99
N ALA A 117 3.71 12.87 6.03
CA ALA A 117 3.66 13.80 7.16
C ALA A 117 4.93 13.77 8.04
N ALA A 118 5.57 12.60 8.13
CA ALA A 118 6.76 12.36 8.95
C ALA A 118 7.74 11.40 8.22
N PRO A 119 8.58 11.90 7.29
CA PRO A 119 9.49 11.07 6.48
C PRO A 119 10.50 10.26 7.30
N GLN A 120 10.82 10.66 8.52
CA GLN A 120 11.70 9.92 9.42
C GLN A 120 11.20 8.49 9.73
N ARG A 121 9.89 8.23 9.58
CA ARG A 121 9.29 6.89 9.71
C ARG A 121 9.83 5.88 8.69
N LEU A 122 10.49 6.33 7.62
CA LEU A 122 11.16 5.42 6.68
C LEU A 122 12.28 4.59 7.33
N VAL A 123 12.83 5.02 8.47
CA VAL A 123 13.75 4.21 9.28
C VAL A 123 13.08 2.94 9.80
N GLU A 124 11.80 3.01 10.17
CA GLU A 124 11.01 1.85 10.63
C GLU A 124 10.54 0.97 9.45
N VAL A 125 10.43 1.55 8.25
CA VAL A 125 10.03 0.83 7.03
C VAL A 125 11.22 0.07 6.42
N ALA A 126 12.45 0.58 6.50
CA ALA A 126 13.62 -0.03 5.87
C ALA A 126 13.82 -1.53 6.24
N PRO A 127 13.65 -1.96 7.51
CA PRO A 127 13.73 -3.38 7.89
C PRO A 127 12.73 -4.29 7.17
N TRP A 128 11.61 -3.77 6.66
CA TRP A 128 10.60 -4.56 5.95
C TRP A 128 11.15 -5.17 4.66
N LEU A 129 12.17 -4.56 4.05
CA LEU A 129 12.82 -5.05 2.83
C LEU A 129 13.54 -6.39 3.02
N GLN A 130 13.86 -6.75 4.27
CA GLN A 130 14.60 -7.96 4.63
C GLN A 130 13.69 -9.07 5.18
N GLN A 131 12.38 -8.84 5.27
CA GLN A 131 11.44 -9.83 5.81
C GLN A 131 11.21 -10.96 4.80
N ASP A 132 11.01 -12.19 5.28
CA ASP A 132 10.69 -13.34 4.42
C ASP A 132 9.34 -13.20 3.72
N ASN A 133 8.39 -12.51 4.37
CA ASN A 133 7.07 -12.27 3.82
C ASN A 133 7.12 -11.28 2.64
N ILE A 134 6.77 -11.77 1.45
CA ILE A 134 6.74 -11.00 0.21
C ILE A 134 5.82 -9.77 0.28
N TRP A 135 4.73 -9.85 1.06
CA TRP A 135 3.76 -8.76 1.16
C TRP A 135 4.31 -7.63 2.02
N VAL A 136 5.16 -7.94 3.01
CA VAL A 136 5.87 -6.95 3.82
C VAL A 136 6.94 -6.24 2.99
N ARG A 137 7.78 -6.99 2.26
CA ARG A 137 8.75 -6.38 1.33
C ARG A 137 8.06 -5.49 0.29
N ARG A 138 6.94 -5.95 -0.27
CA ARG A 138 6.14 -5.16 -1.22
C ARG A 138 5.54 -3.91 -0.58
N ALA A 139 5.07 -4.00 0.65
CA ALA A 139 4.49 -2.88 1.38
C ALA A 139 5.51 -1.74 1.53
N ALA A 140 6.79 -2.06 1.75
CA ALA A 140 7.88 -1.08 1.83
C ALA A 140 8.03 -0.22 0.55
N LEU A 141 7.79 -0.79 -0.64
CA LEU A 141 7.78 -0.03 -1.90
C LEU A 141 6.45 0.68 -2.14
N THR A 142 5.34 0.11 -1.66
CA THR A 142 4.00 0.64 -1.90
C THR A 142 3.71 1.85 -1.02
N ILE A 143 4.21 1.86 0.21
CA ILE A 143 4.09 3.01 1.14
C ILE A 143 4.85 4.24 0.64
N THR A 144 5.85 4.04 -0.22
CA THR A 144 6.71 5.12 -0.76
C THR A 144 6.30 5.60 -2.16
N LEU A 145 5.20 5.08 -2.71
CA LEU A 145 4.68 5.49 -4.00
C LEU A 145 4.40 7.00 -4.15
N PRO A 146 4.02 7.76 -3.10
CA PRO A 146 3.87 9.21 -3.21
C PRO A 146 5.11 9.93 -3.75
N TRP A 147 6.32 9.54 -3.35
CA TRP A 147 7.56 10.19 -3.81
C TRP A 147 7.83 9.97 -5.31
N ALA A 148 7.41 8.84 -5.89
CA ALA A 148 7.43 8.63 -7.34
C ALA A 148 6.45 9.57 -8.06
N LYS A 149 5.28 9.85 -7.44
CA LYS A 149 4.19 10.61 -8.06
C LYS A 149 4.28 12.13 -7.87
N MET A 150 5.16 12.61 -6.99
CA MET A 150 5.35 14.03 -6.72
C MET A 150 5.82 14.79 -7.96
N ASN A 151 5.10 15.86 -8.31
CA ASN A 151 5.41 16.70 -9.47
C ASN A 151 6.63 17.59 -9.24
N ASN A 152 6.64 18.34 -8.14
CA ASN A 152 7.64 19.36 -7.83
C ASN A 152 8.26 19.08 -6.45
N PRO A 153 9.04 18.00 -6.30
CA PRO A 153 9.63 17.65 -5.02
C PRO A 153 10.67 18.69 -4.59
N LYS A 154 10.67 19.01 -3.30
CA LYS A 154 11.73 19.79 -2.63
C LYS A 154 13.00 18.95 -2.50
N PRO A 155 14.17 19.56 -2.22
CA PRO A 155 15.44 18.82 -2.10
C PRO A 155 15.37 17.60 -1.16
N HIS A 156 14.81 17.74 0.04
CA HIS A 156 14.64 16.62 0.97
C HIS A 156 13.66 15.54 0.49
N GLU A 157 12.69 15.88 -0.38
CA GLU A 157 11.79 14.90 -0.99
C GLU A 157 12.46 14.15 -2.15
N ILE A 158 13.41 14.80 -2.84
CA ILE A 158 14.30 14.16 -3.80
C ILE A 158 15.21 13.17 -3.07
N GLU A 159 15.77 13.52 -1.90
CA GLU A 159 16.56 12.58 -1.09
C GLU A 159 15.77 11.32 -0.72
N GLN A 160 14.50 11.45 -0.32
CA GLN A 160 13.64 10.27 -0.07
C GLN A 160 13.38 9.47 -1.34
N ARG A 161 13.24 10.12 -2.49
CA ARG A 161 13.11 9.44 -3.78
C ARG A 161 14.36 8.63 -4.12
N GLU A 162 15.55 9.17 -3.90
CA GLU A 162 16.83 8.46 -4.12
C GLU A 162 16.99 7.28 -3.15
N LEU A 163 16.62 7.46 -1.88
CA LEU A 163 16.59 6.37 -0.90
C LEU A 163 15.75 5.18 -1.39
N VAL A 164 14.54 5.47 -1.90
CA VAL A 164 13.62 4.44 -2.41
C VAL A 164 14.11 3.81 -3.70
N LEU A 165 14.78 4.55 -4.58
CA LEU A 165 15.49 3.97 -5.73
C LEU A 165 16.59 3.00 -5.28
N GLY A 166 17.32 3.34 -4.21
CA GLY A 166 18.26 2.42 -3.57
C GLY A 166 17.60 1.14 -3.07
N TRP A 167 16.41 1.24 -2.47
CA TRP A 167 15.62 0.06 -2.05
C TRP A 167 15.18 -0.78 -3.24
N ALA A 168 14.69 -0.16 -4.31
CA ALA A 168 14.31 -0.84 -5.54
C ALA A 168 15.52 -1.56 -6.17
N ALA A 169 16.69 -0.91 -6.21
CA ALA A 169 17.94 -1.51 -6.68
C ALA A 169 18.35 -2.73 -5.84
N GLY A 170 18.21 -2.67 -4.50
CA GLY A 170 18.46 -3.80 -3.62
C GLY A 170 17.50 -4.98 -3.82
N LEU A 171 16.31 -4.73 -4.35
CA LEU A 171 15.27 -5.75 -4.57
C LEU A 171 15.19 -6.28 -6.01
N VAL A 172 15.98 -5.78 -6.97
CA VAL A 172 15.85 -6.22 -8.38
C VAL A 172 16.13 -7.71 -8.59
N GLU A 173 16.90 -8.35 -7.69
CA GLU A 173 17.17 -9.79 -7.73
C GLU A 173 16.04 -10.64 -7.12
N ASP A 174 15.14 -10.03 -6.34
CA ASP A 174 13.96 -10.74 -5.85
C ASP A 174 13.06 -11.07 -7.04
N ARG A 175 13.11 -12.33 -7.47
CA ARG A 175 12.38 -12.80 -8.65
C ARG A 175 10.90 -13.01 -8.36
N ASN A 176 10.38 -12.73 -7.17
CA ASN A 176 8.95 -12.79 -6.91
C ASN A 176 8.19 -11.83 -7.84
N TRP A 177 7.11 -12.31 -8.47
CA TRP A 177 6.35 -11.52 -9.44
C TRP A 177 5.75 -10.24 -8.84
N PHE A 178 5.26 -10.29 -7.60
CA PHE A 178 4.64 -9.14 -6.94
C PHE A 178 5.66 -8.06 -6.56
N ILE A 179 6.89 -8.47 -6.20
CA ILE A 179 7.99 -7.55 -5.91
C ILE A 179 8.44 -6.85 -7.19
N GLN A 180 8.69 -7.61 -8.25
CA GLN A 180 9.04 -7.08 -9.56
C GLN A 180 7.96 -6.14 -10.13
N LYS A 181 6.68 -6.45 -9.90
CA LYS A 181 5.55 -5.58 -10.26
C LYS A 181 5.55 -4.29 -9.44
N ALA A 182 5.88 -4.34 -8.15
CA ALA A 182 5.96 -3.15 -7.30
C ALA A 182 7.11 -2.22 -7.75
N ILE A 183 8.30 -2.78 -8.01
CA ILE A 183 9.46 -2.03 -8.55
C ILE A 183 9.07 -1.38 -9.88
N ALA A 184 8.56 -2.15 -10.83
CA ALA A 184 8.17 -1.64 -12.14
C ALA A 184 7.09 -0.56 -12.07
N GLY A 185 6.08 -0.76 -11.20
CA GLY A 185 5.00 0.21 -10.99
C GLY A 185 5.53 1.54 -10.43
N TRP A 186 6.44 1.47 -9.46
CA TRP A 186 7.06 2.66 -8.86
C TRP A 186 7.90 3.43 -9.89
N LEU A 187 8.75 2.74 -10.65
CA LEU A 187 9.56 3.34 -11.72
C LEU A 187 8.71 3.96 -12.83
N ARG A 188 7.67 3.26 -13.28
CA ARG A 188 6.73 3.76 -14.30
C ARG A 188 5.96 5.00 -13.83
N ASP A 189 5.63 5.08 -12.55
CA ASP A 189 4.99 6.29 -12.01
C ASP A 189 5.98 7.46 -11.92
N LEU A 190 7.24 7.19 -11.54
CA LEU A 190 8.31 8.19 -11.55
C LEU A 190 8.63 8.69 -12.97
N SER A 191 8.61 7.82 -13.98
CA SER A 191 9.01 8.19 -15.35
C SER A 191 8.12 9.27 -15.97
N LYS A 192 6.88 9.43 -15.48
CA LYS A 192 5.97 10.52 -15.86
C LYS A 192 6.43 11.90 -15.39
N ARG A 193 7.41 11.96 -14.49
CA ARG A 193 7.95 13.17 -13.85
C ARG A 193 9.43 13.33 -14.12
N ASP A 194 10.15 12.21 -14.14
CA ASP A 194 11.59 12.18 -14.29
C ASP A 194 12.03 10.93 -15.07
N ALA A 195 11.86 11.02 -16.40
CA ALA A 195 12.21 9.93 -17.31
C ALA A 195 13.71 9.63 -17.29
N SER A 196 14.57 10.66 -17.21
CA SER A 196 16.02 10.49 -17.21
C SER A 196 16.51 9.68 -16.01
N ARG A 197 15.97 9.93 -14.81
CA ARG A 197 16.32 9.14 -13.61
C ARG A 197 15.92 7.68 -13.76
N VAL A 198 14.76 7.40 -14.36
CA VAL A 198 14.31 6.02 -14.60
C VAL A 198 15.15 5.35 -15.69
N SER A 199 15.50 6.06 -16.76
CA SER A 199 16.42 5.53 -17.80
C SER A 199 17.78 5.17 -17.19
N GLY A 200 18.34 6.03 -16.34
CA GLY A 200 19.59 5.74 -15.61
C GLY A 200 19.48 4.50 -14.73
N PHE A 201 18.38 4.37 -13.98
CA PHE A 201 18.12 3.16 -13.18
C PHE A 201 18.05 1.90 -14.07
N LEU A 202 17.35 1.95 -15.20
CA LEU A 202 17.20 0.82 -16.10
C LEU A 202 18.50 0.46 -16.83
N GLN A 203 19.33 1.45 -17.17
CA GLN A 203 20.66 1.20 -17.73
C GLN A 203 21.55 0.46 -16.72
N GLN A 204 21.47 0.81 -15.44
CA GLN A 204 22.32 0.22 -14.41
C GLN A 204 21.81 -1.14 -13.88
N TYR A 205 20.50 -1.28 -13.69
CA TYR A 205 19.90 -2.42 -12.99
C TYR A 205 18.90 -3.22 -13.82
N GLY A 206 18.50 -2.71 -14.99
CA GLY A 206 17.40 -3.27 -15.80
C GLY A 206 17.66 -4.70 -16.28
N ASP A 207 18.91 -5.08 -16.51
CA ASP A 207 19.27 -6.46 -16.92
C ASP A 207 19.06 -7.49 -15.80
N ARG A 208 19.07 -7.07 -14.54
CA ARG A 208 18.81 -7.94 -13.38
C ARG A 208 17.31 -8.13 -13.12
N MET A 209 16.48 -7.20 -13.60
CA MET A 209 15.01 -7.26 -13.45
C MET A 209 14.40 -8.40 -14.27
N LYS A 210 13.16 -8.79 -13.94
CA LYS A 210 12.38 -9.65 -14.83
C LYS A 210 12.06 -8.90 -16.15
N PRO A 211 12.07 -9.58 -17.31
CA PRO A 211 11.79 -8.93 -18.60
C PRO A 211 10.46 -8.17 -18.66
N PHE A 212 9.40 -8.69 -18.03
CA PHE A 212 8.12 -7.97 -17.97
C PHE A 212 8.21 -6.69 -17.12
N ALA A 213 8.97 -6.72 -16.03
CA ALA A 213 9.10 -5.61 -15.11
C ALA A 213 9.93 -4.48 -15.73
N ARG A 214 11.02 -4.82 -16.43
CA ARG A 214 11.81 -3.86 -17.21
C ARG A 214 10.94 -3.17 -18.27
N ARG A 215 10.19 -3.94 -19.07
CA ARG A 215 9.28 -3.39 -20.09
C ARG A 215 8.21 -2.49 -19.49
N GLU A 216 7.63 -2.89 -18.35
CA GLU A 216 6.61 -2.09 -17.68
C GLU A 216 7.16 -0.79 -17.08
N ALA A 217 8.38 -0.82 -16.52
CA ALA A 217 9.08 0.36 -16.02
C ALA A 217 9.41 1.36 -17.14
N ALA A 218 9.81 0.85 -18.32
CA ALA A 218 10.14 1.63 -19.50
C ALA A 218 8.92 2.19 -20.25
N ARG A 219 7.70 1.71 -19.96
CA ARG A 219 6.51 1.84 -20.81
C ARG A 219 6.16 3.27 -21.24
N LEU A 220 6.48 4.26 -20.41
CA LEU A 220 6.12 5.67 -20.64
C LEU A 220 7.32 6.55 -21.01
N ILE A 221 8.49 5.96 -21.18
CA ILE A 221 9.70 6.66 -21.60
C ILE A 221 9.74 6.59 -23.12
N GLN A 222 9.84 7.74 -23.77
CA GLN A 222 10.13 7.82 -25.19
C GLN A 222 11.64 7.59 -25.38
N ASP A 223 12.00 6.77 -26.36
CA ASP A 223 13.39 6.50 -26.78
C ASP A 223 14.29 5.77 -25.76
N LEU A 224 13.92 4.53 -25.39
CA LEU A 224 14.70 3.63 -24.52
C LEU A 224 15.38 2.50 -25.30
#